data_AF-A0A929F3V5-F1
#
_entry.id   AF-A0A929F3V5-F1
#
_cell.length_a   1.000
_cell.length_b   1.000
_cell.length_c   1.000
_cell.angle_alpha   90.00
_cell.angle_beta   90.00
_cell.angle_gamma   90.00
#
_symmetry.space_group_name_H-M   'P 1'
#
loop_
_entity.id
_entity.type
_entity.pdbx_description
1 polymer ?
#
loop_
_entity_poly.entity_id
_entity_poly.type
_entity_poly.pdbx_seq_one_letter_code
_entity_poly.pdbx_strand_id
1 'polypeptide(L)'
;MNQAVKGTFDTTVRPEVTPFFDEPTNTLSYVVKDPASKACAVVDCVMDLDYPSGSISFAGADQIIAYIRDKRLELQWILETHV
;
A
#
# COMPACT_ATOMS: atom_id res chain seq x y z
N MET A 1 16.44 -12.77 -28.94
CA MET A 1 15.83 -11.45 -28.65
C MET A 1 14.74 -11.70 -27.62
N ASN A 2 14.76 -11.29 -26.35
CA ASN A 2 15.73 -10.59 -25.51
C ASN A 2 15.72 -11.23 -24.12
N GLN A 3 16.87 -11.07 -23.45
CA GLN A 3 17.28 -11.66 -22.19
C GLN A 3 16.23 -11.62 -21.08
N ALA A 4 16.04 -12.77 -20.43
CA ALA A 4 15.56 -12.81 -19.06
C ALA A 4 16.55 -12.05 -18.18
N VAL A 5 16.07 -11.03 -17.47
CA VAL A 5 16.80 -10.38 -16.38
C VAL A 5 17.00 -11.44 -15.28
N LYS A 6 18.08 -12.21 -15.35
CA LYS A 6 18.57 -13.02 -14.22
C LYS A 6 19.31 -12.09 -13.27
N GLY A 7 18.57 -11.22 -12.59
CA GLY A 7 19.07 -10.58 -11.38
C GLY A 7 19.12 -11.63 -10.27
N THR A 8 20.28 -11.83 -9.65
CA THR A 8 20.34 -12.42 -8.31
C THR A 8 19.64 -11.48 -7.36
N PHE A 9 18.40 -11.79 -6.99
CA PHE A 9 17.67 -11.07 -5.95
C PHE A 9 18.20 -11.49 -4.59
N ASP A 10 18.56 -10.53 -3.75
CA ASP A 10 18.91 -10.80 -2.37
C ASP A 10 17.63 -11.13 -1.58
N THR A 11 17.44 -12.41 -1.27
CA THR A 11 16.28 -12.89 -0.50
C THR A 11 16.42 -12.68 1.01
N THR A 12 17.54 -12.12 1.47
CA THR A 12 17.74 -11.78 2.88
C THR A 12 17.13 -10.43 3.24
N VAL A 13 16.94 -9.54 2.25
CA VAL A 13 16.23 -8.27 2.45
C VAL A 13 14.73 -8.53 2.58
N ARG A 14 14.15 -8.13 3.71
CA ARG A 14 12.73 -8.31 3.99
C ARG A 14 12.02 -6.95 4.09
N PRO A 15 11.02 -6.66 3.24
CA PRO A 15 10.22 -5.46 3.39
C PRO A 15 9.44 -5.48 4.70
N GLU A 16 9.27 -4.31 5.29
CA GLU A 16 8.36 -4.12 6.43
C GLU A 16 6.95 -3.92 5.87
N VAL A 17 6.04 -4.86 6.13
CA VAL A 17 4.68 -4.86 5.58
C VAL A 17 3.66 -4.61 6.69
N THR A 18 2.85 -3.57 6.54
CA THR A 18 1.80 -3.19 7.49
C THR A 18 0.43 -3.28 6.81
N PRO A 19 -0.48 -4.16 7.28
CA PRO A 19 -1.83 -4.30 6.72
C PRO A 19 -2.81 -3.28 7.32
N PHE A 20 -3.79 -2.88 6.51
CA PHE A 20 -4.95 -2.07 6.89
C PHE A 20 -6.19 -2.79 6.38
N PHE A 21 -7.04 -3.25 7.31
CA PHE A 21 -8.23 -4.02 6.95
C PHE A 21 -9.46 -3.12 6.90
N ASP A 22 -10.14 -3.14 5.77
CA ASP A 22 -11.45 -2.54 5.59
C ASP A 22 -12.54 -3.61 5.72
N GLU A 23 -13.27 -3.60 6.83
CA GLU A 23 -14.33 -4.57 7.11
C GLU A 23 -15.51 -4.49 6.12
N PRO A 24 -16.02 -3.28 5.74
CA PRO A 24 -17.13 -3.16 4.79
C PRO A 24 -16.90 -3.84 3.45
N THR A 25 -15.69 -3.72 2.88
CA THR A 25 -15.34 -4.33 1.59
C THR A 25 -14.57 -5.64 1.73
N ASN A 26 -14.18 -6.01 2.94
CA ASN A 26 -13.30 -7.14 3.24
C ASN A 26 -11.95 -7.05 2.50
N THR A 27 -11.44 -5.83 2.31
CA THR A 27 -10.21 -5.53 1.58
C THR A 27 -9.03 -5.38 2.54
N LEU A 28 -7.87 -5.87 2.13
CA LEU A 28 -6.59 -5.59 2.81
C LEU A 28 -5.76 -4.66 1.94
N SER A 29 -5.57 -3.43 2.41
CA SER A 29 -4.57 -2.51 1.89
C SER A 29 -3.24 -2.70 2.63
N TYR A 30 -2.13 -2.33 2.01
CA TYR A 30 -0.80 -2.46 2.63
C TYR A 30 0.05 -1.20 2.49
N VAL A 31 0.82 -0.90 3.53
CA VAL A 31 2.04 -0.09 3.41
C VAL A 31 3.24 -1.03 3.42
N VAL A 32 4.01 -1.00 2.33
CA VAL A 32 5.25 -1.77 2.16
C VAL A 32 6.43 -0.81 2.22
N LYS A 33 7.29 -0.96 3.22
CA LYS A 33 8.44 -0.08 3.48
C LYS A 33 9.76 -0.81 3.21
N ASP A 34 10.66 -0.12 2.53
CA ASP A 34 12.04 -0.58 2.32
C ASP A 34 12.78 -0.62 3.67
N PRO A 35 13.32 -1.77 4.13
CA PRO A 35 13.98 -1.88 5.42
C PRO A 35 15.20 -0.97 5.54
N ALA A 36 15.88 -0.65 4.43
CA ALA A 36 17.12 0.13 4.42
C ALA A 36 16.92 1.65 4.33
N SER A 37 15.71 2.13 4.02
CA SER A 37 15.43 3.56 3.83
C SER A 37 14.09 3.96 4.46
N LYS A 38 13.61 5.16 4.10
CA LYS A 38 12.27 5.65 4.47
C LYS A 38 11.24 5.44 3.36
N ALA A 39 11.66 4.96 2.19
CA ALA A 39 10.78 4.78 1.05
C ALA A 39 9.68 3.76 1.36
N CYS A 40 8.45 4.06 0.97
CA CYS A 40 7.35 3.11 1.03
C CYS A 40 6.46 3.16 -0.21
N ALA A 41 5.68 2.10 -0.37
CA ALA A 41 4.59 1.98 -1.32
C ALA A 41 3.28 1.69 -0.58
N VAL A 42 2.17 2.20 -1.10
CA VAL A 42 0.82 1.81 -0.71
C VAL A 42 0.28 0.86 -1.77
N VAL A 43 -0.37 -0.23 -1.35
CA VAL A 43 -0.97 -1.23 -2.24
C VAL A 43 -2.46 -1.35 -1.92
N ASP A 44 -3.29 -1.31 -2.96
CA ASP A 44 -4.75 -1.55 -2.95
C ASP A 44 -5.49 -0.70 -1.88
N CYS A 45 -5.35 0.63 -1.92
CA CYS A 45 -6.02 1.51 -0.96
C CYS A 45 -7.51 1.66 -1.25
N VAL A 46 -8.35 1.70 -0.21
CA VAL A 46 -9.80 1.78 -0.35
C VAL A 46 -10.31 3.22 -0.25
N MET A 47 -11.20 3.58 -1.17
CA MET A 47 -12.14 4.70 -1.05
C MET A 47 -13.54 4.12 -0.86
N ASP A 48 -14.18 4.46 0.25
CA ASP A 48 -15.51 3.94 0.57
C ASP A 48 -16.57 4.61 -0.30
N LEU A 49 -17.55 3.83 -0.77
CA LEU A 49 -18.73 4.33 -1.49
C LEU A 49 -20.01 3.81 -0.82
N ASP A 50 -20.82 4.72 -0.31
CA ASP A 50 -22.17 4.42 0.14
C ASP A 50 -23.13 4.37 -1.07
N TYR A 51 -23.41 3.18 -1.57
CA TYR A 51 -24.20 2.98 -2.79
C TYR A 51 -25.58 3.69 -2.80
N PRO A 52 -26.38 3.66 -1.71
CA PRO A 52 -27.67 4.37 -1.67
C PRO A 52 -27.57 5.89 -1.85
N SER A 53 -26.61 6.55 -1.19
CA SER A 53 -26.49 8.02 -1.22
C SER A 53 -25.51 8.54 -2.27
N GLY A 54 -24.62 7.68 -2.79
CA GLY A 54 -23.50 8.07 -3.65
C GLY A 54 -22.40 8.81 -2.91
N SER A 55 -22.43 8.83 -1.57
CA SER A 55 -21.41 9.52 -0.76
C SER A 55 -20.12 8.71 -0.74
N ILE A 56 -18.99 9.41 -0.71
CA ILE A 56 -17.67 8.80 -0.59
C ILE A 56 -17.01 9.16 0.73
N SER A 57 -16.19 8.25 1.25
CA SER A 57 -15.35 8.45 2.43
C SER A 57 -13.90 8.07 2.13
N PHE A 58 -12.98 8.76 2.80
CA PHE A 58 -11.54 8.52 2.71
C PHE A 58 -10.96 7.98 4.02
N ALA A 59 -11.79 7.48 4.94
CA ALA A 59 -11.35 7.09 6.28
C ALA A 59 -10.22 6.05 6.25
N GLY A 60 -10.31 5.03 5.39
CA GLY A 60 -9.24 4.04 5.19
C GLY A 60 -7.94 4.67 4.68
N ALA A 61 -8.03 5.52 3.66
CA ALA A 61 -6.87 6.24 3.12
C ALA A 61 -6.25 7.20 4.16
N ASP A 62 -7.05 7.88 4.97
CA ASP A 62 -6.58 8.79 6.03
C ASP A 62 -5.80 8.04 7.11
N GLN A 63 -6.20 6.80 7.45
CA GLN A 63 -5.44 5.95 8.37
C GLN A 63 -4.05 5.60 7.81
N ILE A 64 -3.98 5.28 6.52
CA ILE A 64 -2.72 5.00 5.83
C ILE A 64 -1.82 6.26 5.80
N ILE A 65 -2.40 7.43 5.50
CA ILE A 65 -1.69 8.72 5.51
C ILE A 65 -1.14 9.03 6.91
N ALA A 66 -1.96 8.83 7.95
CA ALA A 66 -1.54 9.04 9.34
C ALA A 66 -0.36 8.13 9.69
N TYR A 67 -0.44 6.85 9.35
CA TYR A 67 0.66 5.91 9.57
C TYR A 67 1.96 6.33 8.89
N ILE A 68 1.90 6.72 7.60
CA ILE A 68 3.06 7.19 6.84
C ILE A 68 3.69 8.42 7.50
N ARG A 69 2.86 9.38 7.93
CA ARG A 69 3.32 10.62 8.60
C ARG A 69 3.95 10.34 9.96
N ASP A 70 3.30 9.53 10.80
CA ASP A 70 3.76 9.20 12.15
C ASP A 70 5.10 8.46 12.12
N LYS A 71 5.28 7.58 11.13
CA LYS A 71 6.52 6.84 10.89
C LYS A 71 7.56 7.64 10.10
N ARG A 72 7.22 8.85 9.64
CA ARG A 72 8.07 9.73 8.81
C ARG A 72 8.60 9.01 7.56
N LEU A 73 7.73 8.23 6.92
CA LEU A 73 8.01 7.52 5.68
C LEU A 73 7.86 8.46 4.49
N GLU A 74 8.49 8.07 3.38
CA GLU A 74 8.45 8.80 2.12
C GLU A 74 7.71 7.94 1.08
N LEU A 75 6.47 8.31 0.79
CA LEU A 75 5.66 7.59 -0.19
C LEU A 75 6.21 7.80 -1.60
N GLN A 76 6.60 6.72 -2.26
CA GLN A 76 7.13 6.73 -3.63
C GLN A 76 6.14 6.16 -4.65
N TRP A 77 5.29 5.23 -4.21
CA TRP A 77 4.40 4.48 -5.12
C TRP A 77 3.02 4.26 -4.51
N ILE A 78 2.00 4.35 -5.34
CA ILE A 78 0.65 3.85 -5.09
C ILE A 78 0.39 2.79 -6.17
N LEU A 79 0.09 1.58 -5.74
CA LEU A 79 0.02 0.40 -6.60
C LEU A 79 -1.37 -0.23 -6.46
N GLU A 80 -1.93 -0.63 -7.59
CA GLU A 80 -3.15 -1.41 -7.67
C GLU A 80 -2.83 -2.78 -8.26
N THR A 81 -3.40 -3.83 -7.70
CA THR A 81 -3.19 -5.20 -8.18
C THR A 81 -3.97 -5.50 -9.45
N HIS A 82 -5.16 -4.89 -9.62
CA HIS A 82 -6.06 -5.15 -10.74
C HIS A 82 -7.06 -4.00 -10.96
N VAL A 83 -7.93 -4.16 -11.97
CA VAL A 83 -9.10 -3.30 -12.27
C VAL A 83 -10.34 -4.17 -12.28
#